data_AF-A0A2T3W9Q5-F1
#
_entry.id   AF-A0A2T3W9Q5-F1
#
_cell.length_a   1.000
_cell.length_b   1.000
_cell.length_c   1.000
_cell.angle_alpha   90.00
_cell.angle_beta   90.00
_cell.angle_gamma   90.00
#
_symmetry.space_group_name_H-M   'P 1'
#
loop_
_entity.id
_entity.type
_entity.pdbx_description
1 polymer ?
#
loop_
_entity_poly.entity_id
_entity_poly.type
_entity_poly.pdbx_seq_one_letter_code
_entity_poly.pdbx_strand_id
1 'polypeptide(L)' 'MVLALLQAKDVRHAELAARFSGRAQTNSVIRRVERFFDRHPLCPADVARVVLALLPQTRPREFIIDRTNWRYG' A
#
# COMPACT_ATOMS: atom_id res chain seq x y z
N MET A 1 -2.71 -8.53 -0.35
CA MET A 1 -2.41 -7.38 0.52
C MET A 1 -2.06 -6.12 -0.26
N VAL A 2 -1.10 -6.17 -1.20
CA VAL A 2 -0.82 -5.02 -2.10
C VAL A 2 -2.09 -4.55 -2.83
N LEU A 3 -2.92 -5.46 -3.33
CA LEU A 3 -4.22 -5.12 -3.92
C LEU A 3 -5.20 -4.49 -2.91
N ALA A 4 -5.19 -4.94 -1.65
CA ALA A 4 -6.04 -4.35 -0.62
C ALA A 4 -5.60 -2.91 -0.28
N LEU A 5 -4.29 -2.62 -0.29
CA LEU A 5 -3.76 -1.26 -0.19
C LEU A 5 -4.26 -0.37 -1.33
N LEU A 6 -4.17 -0.85 -2.56
CA LEU A 6 -4.62 -0.12 -3.75
C LEU A 6 -6.14 0.12 -3.75
N GLN A 7 -6.91 -0.82 -3.21
CA GLN A 7 -8.37 -0.74 -3.14
C GLN A 7 -8.88 0.12 -1.97
N ALA A 8 -8.23 0.05 -0.80
CA ALA A 8 -8.67 0.76 0.41
C ALA A 8 -8.61 2.27 0.23
N LYS A 9 -7.61 2.77 -0.51
CA LYS A 9 -7.32 4.21 -0.63
C LYS A 9 -7.17 4.90 0.74
N ASP A 10 -6.71 4.14 1.73
CA ASP A 10 -6.55 4.53 3.12
C ASP A 10 -5.32 3.79 3.69
N VAL A 11 -4.64 4.43 4.64
CA VAL A 11 -3.42 3.93 5.28
C VAL A 11 -3.69 3.23 6.61
N ARG A 12 -4.91 3.39 7.18
CA ARG A 12 -5.29 2.78 8.44
C ARG A 12 -5.40 1.27 8.29
N HIS A 13 -4.73 0.52 9.16
CA HIS A 13 -4.75 -0.95 9.13
C HIS A 13 -6.16 -1.56 9.24
N ALA A 14 -7.07 -0.89 9.95
CA ALA A 14 -8.48 -1.32 10.05
C ALA A 14 -9.21 -1.24 8.70
N GLU A 15 -9.02 -0.16 7.94
CA GLU A 15 -9.64 0.01 6.62
C GLU A 15 -9.04 -0.97 5.61
N LEU A 16 -7.73 -1.23 5.72
CA LEU A 16 -7.07 -2.27 4.93
C LEU A 16 -7.64 -3.65 5.23
N ALA A 17 -7.80 -3.99 6.51
CA ALA A 17 -8.32 -5.28 6.95
C ALA A 17 -9.76 -5.52 6.46
N ALA A 18 -10.59 -4.47 6.39
CA ALA A 18 -11.96 -4.55 5.88
C ALA A 18 -12.06 -4.98 4.40
N ARG A 19 -10.99 -4.83 3.61
CA ARG A 19 -10.95 -5.26 2.20
C ARG A 19 -10.45 -6.69 2.00
N PHE A 20 -10.06 -7.40 3.06
CA PHE A 20 -9.71 -8.81 2.95
C PHE A 20 -10.98 -9.67 2.96
N SER A 21 -11.12 -10.51 1.94
CA SER A 21 -12.15 -11.54 1.92
C SER A 21 -11.77 -12.72 2.80
N GLY A 22 -12.76 -13.36 3.43
CA GLY A 22 -12.59 -14.60 4.19
C GLY A 22 -13.42 -14.67 5.46
N ARG A 23 -13.27 -15.77 6.20
CA ARG A 23 -14.00 -16.04 7.46
C ARG A 23 -13.23 -15.62 8.72
N ALA A 24 -12.08 -14.97 8.56
CA ALA A 24 -11.27 -14.55 9.70
C ALA A 24 -11.93 -13.38 10.43
N GLN A 25 -11.85 -13.38 11.76
CA GLN A 25 -12.25 -12.24 12.57
C GLN A 25 -11.47 -10.99 12.17
N THR A 26 -12.13 -9.83 12.10
CA THR A 26 -11.51 -8.56 11.67
C THR A 26 -10.24 -8.24 12.45
N ASN A 27 -10.26 -8.42 13.77
CA ASN A 27 -9.08 -8.21 14.64
C ASN A 27 -7.89 -9.11 14.26
N SER A 28 -8.15 -10.34 13.81
CA SER A 28 -7.11 -11.26 13.35
C SER A 28 -6.50 -10.82 12.02
N VAL A 29 -7.28 -10.15 11.17
CA VAL A 29 -6.79 -9.57 9.91
C VAL A 29 -5.98 -8.31 10.19
N ILE A 30 -6.44 -7.42 11.07
CA ILE A 30 -5.69 -6.22 11.49
C ILE A 30 -4.30 -6.60 12.02
N ARG A 31 -4.22 -7.54 12.97
CA ARG A 31 -2.94 -8.06 13.49
C ARG A 31 -2.05 -8.72 12.45
N ARG A 32 -2.62 -9.18 11.33
CA ARG A 32 -1.86 -9.74 10.22
C ARG A 32 -1.25 -8.65 9.36
N VAL A 33 -2.01 -7.58 9.11
CA VAL A 33 -1.53 -6.38 8.41
C VAL A 33 -0.40 -5.74 9.21
N GLU A 34 -0.59 -5.52 10.51
CA GLU A 34 0.43 -4.99 11.42
C GLU A 34 1.72 -5.83 11.38
N ARG A 35 1.61 -7.15 11.62
CA ARG A 35 2.77 -8.06 11.58
C ARG A 35 3.47 -8.10 10.23
N PHE A 36 2.76 -7.87 9.13
CA PHE A 36 3.42 -7.80 7.83
C PHE A 36 4.30 -6.56 7.75
N PHE A 37 3.76 -5.38 8.05
CA PHE A 37 4.52 -4.13 7.95
C PHE A 37 5.68 -4.07 8.94
N ASP A 38 5.51 -4.68 10.12
CA ASP A 38 6.58 -4.85 11.10
C ASP A 38 7.73 -5.75 10.57
N ARG A 39 7.39 -6.90 9.95
CA ARG A 39 8.39 -7.89 9.52
C ARG A 39 8.93 -7.68 8.12
N HIS A 40 8.23 -6.91 7.29
CA HIS A 40 8.53 -6.70 5.88
C HIS A 40 8.54 -5.20 5.61
N PRO A 41 9.58 -4.48 6.08
CA PRO A 41 9.71 -3.06 5.79
C PRO A 41 9.71 -2.85 4.28
N LEU A 42 8.86 -1.95 3.80
CA LEU A 42 8.73 -1.68 2.38
C LEU A 42 9.92 -0.84 1.91
N CYS A 43 10.76 -1.43 1.05
CA CYS A 43 11.82 -0.70 0.37
C CYS A 43 11.19 0.22 -0.70
N PRO A 44 11.45 1.54 -0.67
CA PRO A 44 10.90 2.48 -1.66
C PRO A 44 11.24 2.09 -3.12
N ALA A 45 12.42 1.52 -3.36
CA ALA A 45 12.83 1.08 -4.70
C ALA A 45 11.99 -0.11 -5.20
N ASP A 46 11.55 -1.00 -4.31
CA ASP A 46 10.68 -2.12 -4.67
C ASP A 46 9.27 -1.63 -5.01
N VAL A 47 8.75 -0.71 -4.18
CA VAL A 47 7.45 -0.06 -4.43
C VAL A 47 7.45 0.68 -5.76
N ALA A 48 8.51 1.44 -6.05
CA ALA A 48 8.65 2.18 -7.31
C ALA A 48 8.60 1.24 -8.52
N ARG A 49 9.30 0.10 -8.48
CA ARG A 49 9.27 -0.91 -9.56
C ARG A 49 7.86 -1.46 -9.80
N VAL A 50 7.15 -1.80 -8.74
CA VAL A 50 5.76 -2.30 -8.83
C VAL A 50 4.83 -1.24 -9.41
N VAL A 51 4.90 0.00 -8.91
CA VAL A 51 4.06 1.10 -9.40
C VAL A 51 4.33 1.38 -10.87
N LEU A 52 5.60 1.48 -11.28
CA LEU A 52 5.97 1.75 -12.68
C LEU A 52 5.52 0.65 -13.65
N ALA A 53 5.44 -0.60 -13.19
CA ALA A 53 4.93 -1.74 -13.95
C ALA A 53 3.40 -1.74 -14.09
N LEU A 54 2.67 -1.16 -13.12
CA LEU A 54 1.21 -1.02 -13.16
C LEU A 54 0.74 0.17 -13.99
N LEU A 55 1.62 1.14 -14.30
CA LEU A 55 1.28 2.29 -15.12
C LEU A 55 1.11 1.90 -16.61
N PRO A 56 0.12 2.47 -17.33
CA PRO A 56 -0.03 2.26 -18.77
C PRO A 56 1.24 2.62 -19.54
N GLN A 57 1.64 1.76 -20.49
CA GLN A 57 2.88 1.93 -21.27
C GLN A 57 2.71 2.82 -22.51
N THR A 58 1.48 3.19 -22.86
CA THR A 58 1.14 3.74 -24.19
C THR A 58 1.34 5.24 -24.33
N ARG A 59 1.83 5.95 -23.30
CA ARG A 59 2.02 7.41 -23.33
C ARG A 59 3.41 7.81 -22.84
N PRO A 60 3.99 8.90 -23.38
CA PRO A 60 5.17 9.54 -22.81
C PRO A 60 4.94 9.81 -21.32
N ARG A 61 5.97 9.55 -20.51
CA ARG A 61 5.90 9.76 -19.06
C ARG A 61 6.53 11.11 -18.74
N GLU A 62 5.78 11.94 -18.03
CA GLU A 62 6.30 13.18 -17.45
C GLU A 62 6.71 12.92 -16.00
N PHE A 63 7.89 13.41 -15.62
CA PHE A 63 8.38 13.32 -14.26
C PHE A 63 8.06 14.63 -13.54
N ILE A 64 7.21 14.54 -12.52
CA ILE A 64 6.83 15.66 -11.67
C ILE A 64 7.33 15.33 -10.26
N ILE A 65 8.14 16.22 -9.68
CA ILE A 65 8.61 16.09 -8.30
C ILE A 65 7.81 17.06 -7.43
N ASP A 66 7.03 16.50 -6.52
CA ASP A 66 6.48 17.27 -5.41
C ASP A 66 7.48 17.30 -4.25
N ARG A 67 7.67 18.48 -3.65
CA ARG A 67 8.61 18.68 -2.53
C ARG A 67 7.90 18.68 -1.17
N THR A 68 6.69 18.12 -1.10
CA THR A 68 5.96 17.98 0.16
C THR A 68 6.82 17.23 1.17
N ASN A 69 7.10 17.92 2.28
CA ASN A 69 7.80 17.35 3.41
C ASN A 69 6.76 16.91 4.43
N TRP A 70 6.51 15.60 4.48
CA TRP A 70 5.57 15.01 5.42
C TRP A 70 6.12 15.15 6.83
N ARG A 71 5.57 16.09 7.60
CA ARG A 71 5.84 16.19 9.04
C ARG A 71 4.81 15.32 9.74
N TYR A 72 5.27 14.21 10.31
CA TYR A 72 4.57 13.30 11.22
C TYR A 72 3.04 13.18 11.01
N GLY A 73 2.60 12.10 10.35
CA GLY A 73 1.20 11.70 10.29
C GLY A 73 0.74 10.98 11.54
#